data_AF-A0A7S1HX13-F1
#
_entry.id   AF-A0A7S1HX13-F1
#
_cell.length_a   1.000
_cell.length_b   1.000
_cell.length_c   1.000
_cell.angle_alpha   90.00
_cell.angle_beta   90.00
_cell.angle_gamma   90.00
#
_symmetry.space_group_name_H-M   'P 1'
#
loop_
_entity.id
_entity.type
_entity.pdbx_description
1 polymer ?
#
loop_
_entity_poly.entity_id
_entity_poly.type
_entity_poly.pdbx_seq_one_letter_code
_entity_poly.pdbx_strand_id
1 'polypeptide(L)'
;LLEHANVGVHGKGRHAYLHCQCGREGEFALRWATHEVLMERFLLLPIEVASSEGLFGPQLLVPEVRPRLGHFVAIALGPHTLVSPKEAVKFRDTTGDQGTGRPQGGHGSLLAEEMRIPFVLCNG
;
A
#
# COMPACT_ATOMS: atom_id res chain seq x y z
N LEU A 1 -0.89 -15.98 0.03
CA LEU A 1 -0.07 -14.74 0.10
C LEU A 1 -0.24 -14.00 1.42
N LEU A 2 -1.47 -13.62 1.80
CA LEU A 2 -1.71 -12.90 3.08
C LEU A 2 -1.59 -13.79 4.32
N GLU A 3 -1.58 -15.11 4.17
CA GLU A 3 -1.19 -16.06 5.21
C GLU A 3 0.32 -15.97 5.57
N HIS A 4 1.12 -15.33 4.70
CA HIS A 4 2.56 -15.15 4.87
C HIS A 4 2.95 -13.72 5.21
N ALA A 5 2.08 -12.74 4.92
CA ALA A 5 2.28 -11.35 5.28
C ALA A 5 0.96 -10.64 5.56
N ASN A 6 0.92 -9.88 6.65
CA ASN A 6 -0.21 -8.99 6.93
C ASN A 6 0.05 -7.61 6.35
N VAL A 7 -0.99 -7.00 5.76
CA VAL A 7 -1.00 -5.56 5.50
C VAL A 7 -1.05 -4.89 6.87
N GLY A 8 -0.02 -4.10 7.21
CA GLY A 8 0.05 -3.38 8.47
C GLY A 8 -1.17 -2.48 8.66
N VAL A 9 -1.56 -2.23 9.92
CA VAL A 9 -2.76 -1.45 10.33
C VAL A 9 -2.84 -0.06 9.67
N HIS A 10 -1.72 0.44 9.15
CA HIS A 10 -1.58 1.80 8.63
C HIS A 10 -1.25 1.88 7.12
N GLY A 11 -1.05 0.74 6.44
CA GLY A 11 -0.82 0.71 5.00
C GLY A 11 -2.13 0.89 4.25
N LYS A 12 -2.35 2.06 3.63
CA LYS A 12 -3.47 2.24 2.70
C LYS A 12 -3.18 1.39 1.46
N GLY A 13 -4.20 0.73 0.90
CA GLY A 13 -3.99 -0.32 -0.11
C GLY A 13 -3.22 0.09 -1.38
N ARG A 14 -2.98 1.38 -1.64
CA ARG A 14 -2.12 1.85 -2.74
C ARG A 14 -0.62 1.84 -2.40
N HIS A 15 -0.27 1.82 -1.11
CA HIS A 15 1.08 1.77 -0.55
C HIS A 15 1.08 0.85 0.67
N ALA A 16 0.89 -0.44 0.44
CA ALA A 16 0.70 -1.41 1.51
C ALA A 16 2.06 -1.81 2.11
N TYR A 17 2.22 -1.62 3.41
CA TYR A 17 3.34 -2.17 4.18
C TYR A 17 3.05 -3.60 4.59
N LEU A 18 3.93 -4.53 4.21
CA LEU A 18 3.72 -5.96 4.35
C LEU A 18 4.67 -6.54 5.38
N HIS A 19 4.10 -7.11 6.44
CA HIS A 19 4.83 -7.75 7.51
C HIS A 19 4.81 -9.26 7.32
N CYS A 20 5.89 -9.80 6.75
CA CYS A 20 6.10 -11.24 6.68
C CYS A 20 6.19 -11.89 8.07
N GLN A 21 5.79 -13.16 8.13
CA GLN A 21 6.20 -14.04 9.23
C GLN A 21 7.73 -14.19 9.22
N CYS A 22 8.32 -14.29 10.42
CA CYS A 22 9.77 -14.39 10.60
C CYS A 22 10.37 -15.51 9.72
N GLY A 23 11.35 -15.16 8.87
CA GLY A 23 12.06 -16.11 8.02
C GLY A 23 11.32 -16.53 6.75
N ARG A 24 10.17 -15.90 6.44
CA ARG A 24 9.35 -16.22 5.24
C ARG A 24 9.38 -15.12 4.19
N GLU A 25 10.30 -14.18 4.29
CA GLU A 25 10.45 -13.05 3.36
C GLU A 25 10.75 -13.54 1.94
N GLY A 26 11.66 -14.52 1.81
CA GLY A 26 12.02 -15.11 0.52
C GLY A 26 10.88 -15.88 -0.13
N GLU A 27 10.15 -16.69 0.66
CA GLU A 27 8.96 -17.41 0.16
C GLU A 27 7.86 -16.43 -0.27
N PHE A 28 7.64 -15.37 0.51
CA PHE A 28 6.67 -14.34 0.19
C PHE A 28 7.02 -13.64 -1.14
N ALA A 29 8.27 -13.22 -1.31
CA ALA A 29 8.74 -12.58 -2.53
C ALA A 29 8.59 -13.51 -3.76
N LEU A 30 8.92 -14.80 -3.62
CA LEU A 30 8.76 -15.78 -4.70
C LEU A 30 7.29 -15.95 -5.07
N ARG A 31 6.39 -16.11 -4.09
CA ARG A 31 4.95 -16.23 -4.34
C ARG A 31 4.35 -14.99 -4.99
N TRP A 32 4.85 -13.80 -4.61
CA TRP A 32 4.46 -12.56 -5.27
C TRP A 32 4.89 -12.55 -6.74
N ALA A 33 6.14 -12.93 -7.02
CA ALA A 33 6.71 -12.99 -8.36
C ALA A 33 6.01 -14.02 -9.27
N THR A 34 5.34 -15.02 -8.71
CA THR A 34 4.53 -15.98 -9.49
C THR A 34 3.07 -15.56 -9.67
N HIS A 35 2.64 -14.44 -9.08
CA HIS A 35 1.24 -14.00 -9.13
C HIS A 35 1.08 -12.85 -10.12
N GLU A 36 0.82 -13.19 -11.39
CA GLU A 36 0.75 -12.25 -12.54
C GLU A 36 -0.03 -10.96 -12.23
N VAL A 37 -1.27 -11.09 -11.76
CA VAL A 37 -2.12 -9.94 -11.44
C VAL A 37 -1.50 -8.99 -10.40
N LEU A 38 -0.75 -9.51 -9.43
CA LEU A 38 -0.10 -8.66 -8.43
C LEU A 38 1.11 -7.96 -9.04
N MET A 39 1.94 -8.66 -9.81
CA MET A 39 3.11 -8.07 -10.46
C MET A 39 2.73 -6.98 -11.47
N GLU A 40 1.68 -7.18 -12.25
CA GLU A 40 1.22 -6.19 -13.23
C GLU A 40 0.67 -4.92 -12.57
N ARG A 41 0.12 -5.05 -11.36
CA ARG A 41 -0.63 -3.98 -10.69
C ARG A 41 0.11 -3.34 -9.54
N PHE A 42 1.20 -3.94 -9.07
CA PHE A 42 1.92 -3.48 -7.91
C PHE A 42 3.42 -3.76 -8.04
N LEU A 43 4.22 -2.72 -7.77
CA LEU A 43 5.64 -2.84 -7.54
C LEU A 43 5.88 -3.26 -6.08
N LEU A 44 6.55 -4.40 -5.87
CA LEU A 44 6.96 -4.85 -4.55
C LEU A 44 8.44 -4.52 -4.32
N LEU A 45 8.73 -3.78 -3.26
CA LEU A 45 10.10 -3.42 -2.88
C LEU A 45 10.41 -3.88 -1.45
N PRO A 46 11.59 -4.46 -1.19
CA PRO A 46 12.11 -4.55 0.17
C PRO A 46 12.21 -3.15 0.78
N ILE A 47 11.91 -3.00 2.07
CA ILE A 47 11.95 -1.68 2.73
C ILE A 47 13.33 -1.02 2.65
N GLU A 48 14.41 -1.80 2.70
CA GLU A 48 15.76 -1.25 2.58
C GLU A 48 16.02 -0.64 1.21
N VAL A 49 15.52 -1.28 0.14
CA VAL A 49 15.61 -0.74 -1.23
C VAL A 49 14.74 0.50 -1.35
N ALA A 50 13.50 0.45 -0.88
CA ALA A 50 12.63 1.63 -0.87
C ALA A 50 13.25 2.81 -0.12
N SER A 51 13.95 2.54 1.00
CA SER A 51 14.64 3.56 1.77
C SER A 51 15.86 4.12 1.03
N SER A 52 16.67 3.28 0.38
CA SER A 52 17.83 3.74 -0.38
C SER A 52 17.45 4.58 -1.61
N GLU A 53 16.29 4.30 -2.19
CA GLU A 53 15.70 5.08 -3.29
C GLU A 53 14.99 6.36 -2.82
N GLY A 54 15.02 6.67 -1.51
CA GLY A 54 14.45 7.91 -0.95
C GLY A 54 12.93 7.93 -0.88
N LEU A 55 12.25 6.78 -0.94
CA LEU A 55 10.79 6.71 -0.94
C LEU A 55 10.15 7.34 0.31
N PHE A 56 10.86 7.32 1.44
CA PHE A 56 10.36 7.83 2.73
C PHE A 56 10.78 9.28 3.01
N GLY A 57 11.31 9.96 2.00
CA GLY A 57 11.81 11.33 2.10
C GLY A 57 13.34 11.40 2.00
N PRO A 58 13.88 12.63 1.99
CA PRO A 58 15.31 12.86 1.78
C PRO A 58 16.17 12.50 3.00
N GLN A 59 15.56 12.31 4.17
CA GLN A 59 16.27 11.86 5.38
C GLN A 59 16.30 10.34 5.47
N LEU A 60 17.38 9.81 6.05
CA LEU A 60 17.44 8.41 6.41
C LEU A 60 16.33 8.05 7.41
N LEU A 61 15.78 6.85 7.25
CA LEU A 61 14.82 6.31 8.22
C LEU A 61 15.46 6.24 9.60
N VAL A 62 14.83 6.89 10.57
CA VAL A 62 15.24 6.76 11.97
C VAL A 62 14.89 5.36 12.50
N PRO A 63 15.71 4.77 13.39
CA PRO A 63 15.50 3.40 13.88
C PRO A 63 14.11 3.13 14.46
N GLU A 64 13.46 4.14 15.03
CA GLU A 64 12.14 4.06 15.67
C GLU A 64 10.99 3.90 14.66
N VAL A 65 11.20 4.34 13.41
CA VAL A 65 10.21 4.25 12.34
C VAL A 65 10.31 2.89 11.63
N ARG A 66 11.53 2.35 11.52
CA ARG A 66 11.80 1.14 10.73
C ARG A 66 10.88 -0.05 11.07
N PRO A 67 10.57 -0.39 12.34
CA PRO A 67 9.66 -1.49 12.68
C PRO A 67 8.23 -1.32 12.16
N ARG A 68 7.81 -0.07 11.85
CA ARG A 68 6.46 0.25 11.38
C ARG A 68 6.24 -0.04 9.90
N LEU A 69 7.32 -0.21 9.13
CA LEU A 69 7.27 -0.34 7.67
C LEU A 69 7.23 -1.82 7.20
N GLY A 70 7.43 -2.77 8.09
CA GLY A 70 7.42 -4.20 7.76
C GLY A 70 8.64 -4.63 6.96
N HIS A 71 8.47 -5.64 6.10
CA HIS A 71 9.56 -6.22 5.31
C HIS A 71 9.55 -5.70 3.87
N PHE A 72 8.34 -5.46 3.33
CA PHE A 72 8.14 -4.95 1.99
C PHE A 72 7.14 -3.80 1.96
N VAL A 73 7.25 -2.95 0.94
CA VAL A 73 6.20 -2.03 0.51
C VAL A 73 5.70 -2.46 -0.86
N ALA A 74 4.38 -2.54 -1.02
CA ALA A 74 3.72 -2.74 -2.30
C ALA A 74 3.08 -1.43 -2.77
N ILE A 75 3.52 -0.94 -3.91
CA ILE A 75 3.14 0.34 -4.49
C ILE A 75 2.25 0.07 -5.70
N ALA A 76 1.04 0.60 -5.72
CA ALA A 76 0.10 0.41 -6.82
C ALA A 76 0.59 1.08 -8.11
N LEU A 77 0.57 0.31 -9.19
CA LEU A 77 0.74 0.77 -10.57
C LEU A 77 -0.64 1.13 -11.11
N GLY A 78 -1.02 2.40 -11.00
CA GLY A 78 -2.34 2.88 -11.43
C GLY A 78 -3.43 2.83 -10.34
N PRO A 79 -4.71 2.64 -10.68
CA PRO A 79 -5.84 2.86 -9.77
C PRO A 79 -6.11 1.69 -8.79
N HIS A 80 -5.18 0.76 -8.66
CA HIS A 80 -5.40 -0.47 -7.89
C HIS A 80 -5.20 -0.25 -6.39
N THR A 81 -5.95 -1.02 -5.59
CA THR A 81 -5.88 -1.02 -4.13
C THR A 81 -5.77 -2.45 -3.64
N LEU A 82 -4.75 -2.73 -2.85
CA LEU A 82 -4.59 -3.99 -2.14
C LEU A 82 -5.48 -3.97 -0.90
N VAL A 83 -6.32 -4.98 -0.73
CA VAL A 83 -7.23 -5.11 0.42
C VAL A 83 -7.09 -6.51 1.01
N SER A 84 -7.32 -6.65 2.31
CA SER A 84 -7.46 -7.96 2.91
C SER A 84 -8.73 -8.67 2.42
N PRO A 85 -8.82 -10.02 2.50
CA PRO A 85 -10.03 -10.74 2.08
C PRO A 85 -11.26 -10.32 2.89
N LYS A 86 -11.08 -9.98 4.17
CA LYS A 86 -12.16 -9.46 5.03
C LYS A 86 -12.65 -8.08 4.57
N GLU A 87 -11.75 -7.22 4.12
CA GLU A 87 -12.11 -5.91 3.57
C GLU A 87 -12.73 -6.04 2.18
N ALA A 88 -12.27 -6.99 1.37
CA ALA A 88 -12.80 -7.22 0.02
C ALA A 88 -14.32 -7.45 0.01
N VAL A 89 -14.88 -8.06 1.06
CA VAL A 89 -16.34 -8.22 1.24
C VAL A 89 -17.05 -6.86 1.21
N LYS A 90 -16.51 -5.85 1.91
CA LYS A 90 -17.06 -4.49 1.96
C LYS A 90 -17.09 -3.81 0.58
N PHE A 91 -16.20 -4.21 -0.33
CA PHE A 91 -16.15 -3.66 -1.69
C PHE A 91 -17.01 -4.45 -2.69
N ARG A 92 -17.32 -5.73 -2.41
CA ARG A 92 -18.15 -6.58 -3.28
C ARG A 92 -19.64 -6.32 -3.12
N ASP A 93 -20.13 -6.08 -1.91
CA ASP A 93 -21.57 -5.97 -1.60
C ASP A 93 -22.23 -4.66 -2.08
N THR A 94 -21.48 -3.78 -2.74
CA THR A 94 -21.94 -2.48 -3.25
C THR A 94 -22.57 -2.55 -4.66
N THR A 95 -22.82 -3.75 -5.20
CA THR A 95 -23.56 -3.95 -6.46
C THR A 95 -25.07 -4.11 -6.26
N GLY A 96 -25.56 -4.14 -5.02
CA GLY A 96 -26.99 -4.16 -4.71
C GLY A 96 -27.58 -2.75 -4.67
N ASP A 97 -28.83 -2.64 -5.08
CA ASP A 97 -29.70 -1.45 -5.28
C ASP A 97 -29.81 -0.42 -4.13
N GLN A 98 -28.98 -0.52 -3.09
CA GLN A 98 -29.03 0.29 -1.87
C GLN A 98 -27.73 1.10 -1.74
N GLY A 99 -27.49 2.03 -2.66
CA GLY A 99 -26.90 3.37 -2.50
C GLY A 99 -25.61 3.60 -1.68
N THR A 100 -24.97 2.58 -1.11
CA THR A 100 -23.73 2.71 -0.33
C THR A 100 -22.57 2.65 -1.31
N GLY A 101 -22.22 3.82 -1.83
CA GLY A 101 -21.34 4.00 -2.98
C GLY A 101 -19.99 3.32 -2.83
N ARG A 102 -19.57 2.62 -3.89
CA ARG A 102 -18.16 2.25 -4.08
C ARG A 102 -17.32 3.51 -3.96
N PRO A 103 -16.23 3.51 -3.17
CA PRO A 103 -15.30 4.62 -3.19
C PRO A 103 -14.77 4.77 -4.61
N GLN A 104 -15.10 5.90 -5.25
CA GLN A 104 -14.71 6.21 -6.63
C GLN A 104 -13.28 6.77 -6.70
N GLY A 105 -12.67 7.09 -5.55
CA GLY A 105 -11.33 7.64 -5.47
C GLY A 105 -10.57 7.11 -4.26
N GLY A 106 -9.25 7.01 -4.41
CA GLY A 106 -8.31 6.68 -3.35
C GLY A 106 -7.06 7.55 -3.47
N HIS A 107 -6.61 8.12 -2.38
CA HIS A 107 -5.41 8.96 -2.36
C HIS A 107 -4.14 8.12 -2.16
N GLY A 108 -2.97 8.75 -2.25
CA GLY A 108 -1.68 8.05 -2.32
C GLY A 108 -1.35 7.72 -3.77
N SER A 109 -1.26 8.76 -4.60
CA SER A 109 -0.77 8.65 -5.95
C SER A 109 0.74 8.87 -6.01
N LEU A 110 1.35 8.62 -7.17
CA LEU A 110 2.81 8.68 -7.35
C LEU A 110 3.31 10.09 -7.66
N LEU A 111 2.48 10.94 -8.27
CA LEU A 111 2.91 12.27 -8.68
C LEU A 111 2.64 13.31 -7.60
N ALA A 112 3.58 14.24 -7.43
CA ALA A 112 3.45 15.33 -6.47
C ALA A 112 2.20 16.18 -6.75
N GLU A 113 1.85 16.37 -8.01
CA GLU A 113 0.69 17.12 -8.50
C GLU A 113 -0.63 16.51 -8.01
N GLU A 114 -0.72 15.18 -7.98
CA GLU A 114 -1.91 14.43 -7.55
C GLU A 114 -2.08 14.43 -6.01
N MET A 115 -1.02 14.80 -5.30
CA MET A 115 -0.97 14.83 -3.83
C MET A 115 -1.00 16.25 -3.25
N ARG A 116 -1.20 17.28 -4.08
CA ARG A 116 -1.31 18.68 -3.62
C ARG A 116 -2.64 18.89 -2.88
N ILE A 117 -2.55 19.31 -1.62
CA ILE A 117 -3.70 19.71 -0.82
C ILE A 117 -3.73 21.24 -0.77
N PRO A 118 -4.80 21.91 -1.24
CA PRO A 118 -4.88 23.36 -1.20
C PRO A 118 -4.96 23.85 0.24
N PHE A 119 -4.21 24.91 0.55
CA PHE A 119 -4.29 25.63 1.83
C PHE A 119 -4.92 26.99 1.58
N VAL A 120 -6.04 27.28 2.24
CA VAL A 120 -6.77 28.54 2.13
C VAL A 120 -6.77 29.22 3.50
N LEU A 121 -6.28 30.45 3.56
CA LEU A 121 -6.31 31.30 4.75
C LEU A 121 -7.25 32.47 4.50
N CYS A 122 -8.30 32.60 5.30
CA CYS A 122 -9.20 33.75 5.27
C CYS A 122 -8.74 34.76 6.31
N ASN A 123 -8.23 35.91 5.86
CA ASN A 123 -7.98 37.06 6.72
C ASN A 123 -9.22 37.94 6.71
N GLY A 124 -9.80 38.16 7.90
CA GLY A 124 -10.90 39.11 8.10
C GLY A 124 -10.42 40.55 8.21
#